data_AF-A0A4P6P0M0-F1
#
_entry.id   AF-A0A4P6P0M0-F1
#
_cell.length_a   1.000
_cell.length_b   1.000
_cell.length_c   1.000
_cell.angle_alpha   90.00
_cell.angle_beta   90.00
_cell.angle_gamma   90.00
#
_symmetry.space_group_name_H-M   'P 1'
#
loop_
_entity.id
_entity.type
_entity.pdbx_description
1 polymer ?
#
loop_
_entity_poly.entity_id
_entity_poly.type
_entity_poly.pdbx_seq_one_letter_code
_entity_poly.pdbx_strand_id
1 'polypeptide(L)'
;MEYYPPKGTSFAIRLLKMVIFVAMVFVLSKLLFELNQLNHYPAFLNDTAFVFLCLTIGWFFRIKNTWEYSEQDLIISADANLFGFVFIAAKLSGVNKYEFRLWNPDYHSFAVNSDFIINICFKPTDKVAVGGCHVLCNNQEIKPN
;
A
#
# COMPACT_ATOMS: atom_id res chain seq x y z
N MET A 1 17.58 -15.10 8.62
CA MET A 1 17.78 -13.66 8.37
C MET A 1 16.57 -12.92 8.93
N GLU A 2 16.80 -11.92 9.76
CA GLU A 2 15.74 -11.23 10.51
C GLU A 2 15.30 -9.97 9.74
N TYR A 3 14.01 -9.81 9.47
CA TYR A 3 13.49 -8.66 8.74
C TYR A 3 12.91 -7.64 9.71
N TYR A 4 13.15 -6.35 9.49
CA TYR A 4 12.67 -5.31 10.41
C TYR A 4 11.21 -4.95 10.13
N PRO A 5 10.37 -4.86 11.18
CA PRO A 5 8.99 -4.43 11.03
C PRO A 5 8.94 -2.95 10.58
N PRO A 6 7.94 -2.55 9.78
CA PRO A 6 7.77 -1.15 9.41
C PRO A 6 7.51 -0.28 10.64
N LYS A 7 7.92 0.99 10.58
CA LYS A 7 7.42 2.05 11.47
C LYS A 7 5.93 2.20 11.18
N GLY A 8 5.14 1.44 11.90
CA GLY A 8 3.73 1.23 11.58
C GLY A 8 2.92 2.51 11.77
N THR A 9 2.01 2.78 10.83
CA THR A 9 0.77 3.46 11.21
C THR A 9 0.09 2.59 12.26
N SER A 10 -0.25 3.15 13.43
CA SER A 10 -0.95 2.43 14.49
C SER A 10 -2.12 1.60 13.93
N PHE A 11 -2.35 0.41 14.48
CA PHE A 11 -3.50 -0.44 14.14
C PHE A 11 -4.81 0.37 14.15
N ALA A 12 -4.93 1.34 15.07
CA ALA A 12 -6.05 2.28 15.13
C ALA A 12 -6.25 3.10 13.85
N ILE A 13 -5.17 3.56 13.20
CA ILE A 13 -5.22 4.31 11.94
C ILE A 13 -5.70 3.40 10.81
N ARG A 14 -5.25 2.13 10.79
CA ARG A 14 -5.71 1.15 9.80
C ARG A 14 -7.20 0.84 9.98
N LEU A 15 -7.64 0.66 11.22
CA LEU A 15 -9.06 0.44 11.55
C LEU A 15 -9.91 1.64 11.17
N LEU A 16 -9.48 2.86 11.52
CA LEU A 16 -10.18 4.10 11.16
C LEU A 16 -10.33 4.23 9.64
N LYS A 17 -9.26 3.94 8.88
CA LYS A 17 -9.30 3.92 7.42
C LYS A 17 -10.33 2.93 6.88
N MET A 18 -10.42 1.73 7.47
CA MET A 18 -11.43 0.73 7.08
C MET A 18 -12.86 1.19 7.40
N VAL A 19 -13.08 1.80 8.57
CA VAL A 19 -14.39 2.35 8.95
C VAL A 19 -14.82 3.45 7.98
N ILE A 20 -13.91 4.36 7.63
CA ILE A 20 -14.16 5.42 6.64
C ILE A 20 -14.51 4.81 5.27
N PHE A 21 -13.78 3.78 4.84
CA PHE A 21 -14.06 3.08 3.59
C PHE A 21 -15.47 2.51 3.55
N VAL A 22 -15.87 1.76 4.59
CA VAL A 22 -17.21 1.18 4.69
C VAL A 22 -18.27 2.29 4.69
N ALA A 23 -18.06 3.36 5.46
CA ALA A 23 -18.98 4.49 5.51
C ALA A 23 -19.17 5.17 4.14
N MET A 24 -18.08 5.35 3.37
CA MET A 24 -18.18 5.91 2.01
C MET A 24 -19.02 5.02 1.10
N VAL A 25 -18.84 3.69 1.15
CA VAL A 25 -19.65 2.76 0.35
C VAL A 25 -21.13 2.90 0.70
N PHE A 26 -21.48 2.97 2.00
CA PHE A 26 -22.88 3.16 2.44
C PHE A 26 -23.48 4.48 1.97
N VAL A 27 -22.76 5.60 2.11
CA VAL A 27 -23.22 6.91 1.65
C VAL A 27 -23.45 6.91 0.14
N LEU A 28 -22.53 6.30 -0.61
CA LEU A 28 -22.61 6.21 -2.06
C LEU A 28 -23.78 5.33 -2.52
N SER A 29 -23.98 4.16 -1.90
CA SER A 29 -25.14 3.28 -2.13
C SER A 29 -26.45 4.02 -1.89
N LYS A 30 -26.53 4.80 -0.79
CA LYS A 30 -27.73 5.57 -0.47
C LYS A 30 -27.98 6.68 -1.48
N LEU A 31 -26.94 7.41 -1.88
CA LEU A 31 -27.04 8.46 -2.89
C LEU A 31 -27.54 7.91 -4.23
N LEU A 32 -27.01 6.75 -4.67
CA LEU A 32 -27.44 6.08 -5.89
C LEU A 32 -28.90 5.61 -5.82
N PHE A 33 -29.33 5.12 -4.66
CA PHE A 33 -30.73 4.75 -4.45
C PHE A 33 -31.68 5.94 -4.62
N GLU A 34 -31.37 7.09 -4.01
CA GLU A 34 -32.18 8.31 -4.15
C GLU A 34 -32.20 8.82 -5.60
N LEU A 35 -31.04 8.80 -6.28
CA LEU A 35 -30.94 9.17 -7.71
C LEU A 35 -31.77 8.26 -8.62
N ASN A 36 -31.88 6.97 -8.29
CA ASN A 36 -32.70 6.03 -9.04
C ASN A 36 -34.21 6.34 -8.88
N GLN A 37 -34.65 6.80 -7.70
CA GLN A 37 -36.03 7.24 -7.49
C GLN A 37 -36.40 8.50 -8.29
N LEU A 38 -35.41 9.34 -8.63
CA LEU A 38 -35.57 10.51 -9.51
C LEU A 38 -35.72 10.15 -11.01
N ASN A 39 -35.78 8.86 -11.35
CA ASN A 39 -36.25 8.33 -12.65
C ASN A 39 -35.40 8.76 -13.86
N HIS A 40 -34.13 9.11 -13.67
CA HIS A 40 -33.27 9.62 -14.74
C HIS A 40 -32.45 8.55 -15.48
N TYR A 41 -32.34 7.32 -14.99
CA TYR A 41 -31.50 6.28 -15.61
C TYR A 41 -32.05 4.85 -15.42
N PRO A 42 -31.79 3.94 -16.37
CA PRO A 42 -32.09 2.52 -16.19
C PRO A 42 -31.23 1.90 -15.08
N ALA A 43 -31.85 1.06 -14.24
CA ALA A 43 -31.26 0.54 -13.01
C ALA A 43 -29.87 -0.14 -13.20
N PHE A 44 -29.65 -0.81 -14.33
CA PHE A 44 -28.37 -1.50 -14.59
C PHE A 44 -27.15 -0.56 -14.69
N LEU A 45 -27.35 0.69 -15.12
CA LEU A 45 -26.25 1.68 -15.19
C LEU A 45 -25.82 2.13 -13.79
N ASN A 46 -26.77 2.24 -12.86
CA ASN A 46 -26.48 2.58 -11.46
C ASN A 46 -25.70 1.47 -10.76
N ASP A 47 -26.09 0.21 -10.98
CA ASP A 47 -25.37 -0.95 -10.43
C ASP A 47 -23.96 -1.03 -11.00
N THR A 48 -23.80 -0.79 -12.31
CA THR A 48 -22.48 -0.77 -12.96
C THR A 48 -21.60 0.35 -12.40
N ALA A 49 -22.14 1.57 -12.28
CA ALA A 49 -21.43 2.70 -11.70
C ALA A 49 -21.04 2.45 -10.24
N PHE A 50 -21.92 1.84 -9.45
CA PHE A 50 -21.64 1.46 -8.07
C PHE A 50 -20.47 0.47 -7.96
N VAL A 51 -20.48 -0.59 -8.78
CA VAL A 51 -19.41 -1.58 -8.83
C VAL A 51 -18.09 -0.91 -9.22
N PHE A 52 -18.08 -0.09 -10.27
CA PHE A 52 -16.89 0.65 -10.68
C PHE A 52 -16.37 1.57 -9.56
N LEU A 53 -17.25 2.30 -8.88
CA LEU A 53 -16.86 3.16 -7.77
C LEU A 53 -16.27 2.36 -6.61
N CYS A 54 -16.88 1.24 -6.22
CA CYS A 54 -16.32 0.35 -5.19
C CYS A 54 -14.93 -0.17 -5.58
N LEU A 55 -14.75 -0.58 -6.84
CA LEU A 55 -13.44 -1.02 -7.36
C LEU A 55 -12.42 0.11 -7.31
N THR A 56 -12.82 1.31 -7.72
CA THR A 56 -11.96 2.51 -7.72
C THR A 56 -11.53 2.89 -6.30
N ILE A 57 -12.45 2.86 -5.32
CA ILE A 57 -12.11 3.13 -3.92
C ILE A 57 -11.17 2.03 -3.40
N GLY A 58 -11.41 0.75 -3.72
CA GLY A 58 -10.52 -0.34 -3.33
C GLY A 58 -9.11 -0.22 -3.93
N TRP A 59 -8.99 0.42 -5.10
CA TRP A 59 -7.72 0.70 -5.76
C TRP A 59 -6.95 1.83 -5.08
N PHE A 60 -7.65 2.91 -4.74
CA PHE A 60 -7.07 4.08 -4.07
C PHE A 60 -6.77 3.82 -2.60
N PHE A 61 -7.51 2.92 -1.96
CA PHE A 61 -7.22 2.52 -0.59
C PHE A 61 -5.88 1.79 -0.51
N ARG A 62 -4.91 2.44 0.14
CA ARG A 62 -3.56 1.89 0.31
C ARG A 62 -3.16 1.82 1.78
N ILE A 63 -2.67 0.65 2.17
CA ILE A 63 -1.97 0.42 3.42
C ILE A 63 -0.51 0.77 3.17
N LYS A 64 -0.06 1.85 3.80
CA LYS A 64 1.31 2.35 3.69
C LYS A 64 2.18 1.76 4.80
N ASN A 65 3.27 1.12 4.43
CA ASN A 65 4.33 0.71 5.32
C ASN A 65 5.59 1.48 4.98
N THR A 66 6.27 2.03 5.99
CA THR A 66 7.48 2.83 5.77
C THR A 66 8.58 2.33 6.71
N TRP A 67 9.80 2.28 6.21
CA TRP A 67 11.02 2.01 6.95
C TRP A 67 11.96 3.19 6.74
N GLU A 68 12.49 3.71 7.83
CA GLU A 68 13.39 4.86 7.82
C GLU A 68 14.76 4.40 8.31
N TYR A 69 15.77 4.54 7.46
CA TYR A 69 17.17 4.24 7.75
C TYR A 69 17.91 5.57 7.83
N SER A 70 17.86 6.19 9.01
CA SER A 70 18.32 7.58 9.18
C SER A 70 19.83 7.75 9.07
N GLU A 71 20.62 6.68 9.18
CA GLU A 71 22.09 6.75 8.97
C GLU A 71 22.46 7.11 7.52
N GLN A 72 21.53 6.97 6.56
CA GLN A 72 21.79 7.14 5.12
C GLN A 72 20.78 8.03 4.40
N ASP A 73 19.92 8.75 5.15
CA ASP A 73 18.77 9.47 4.60
C ASP A 73 17.93 8.62 3.62
N LEU A 74 17.84 7.32 3.89
CA LEU A 74 17.15 6.35 3.05
C LEU A 74 15.77 6.07 3.66
N ILE A 75 14.73 6.40 2.91
CA ILE A 75 13.34 6.10 3.28
C ILE A 75 12.79 5.12 2.25
N ILE A 76 12.39 3.95 2.73
CA ILE A 76 11.75 2.92 1.92
C ILE A 76 10.27 2.90 2.30
N SER A 77 9.40 3.04 1.32
CA SER A 77 7.96 2.89 1.50
C SER A 77 7.44 1.78 0.60
N ALA A 78 6.61 0.91 1.17
CA ALA A 78 5.83 -0.07 0.45
C ALA A 78 4.35 0.12 0.76
N ASP A 79 3.61 0.55 -0.25
CA ASP A 79 2.17 0.70 -0.19
C ASP A 79 1.51 -0.53 -0.81
N ALA A 80 0.49 -1.10 -0.16
CA ALA A 80 -0.30 -2.17 -0.74
C ALA A 80 -1.77 -1.76 -0.84
N ASN A 81 -2.42 -2.06 -1.97
CA ASN A 81 -3.86 -1.88 -2.12
C ASN A 81 -4.65 -3.17 -1.77
N LEU A 82 -5.97 -3.06 -1.76
CA LEU A 82 -6.87 -4.19 -1.46
C LEU A 82 -6.86 -5.29 -2.53
N PHE A 83 -6.33 -5.01 -3.72
CA PHE A 83 -6.21 -5.97 -4.81
C PHE A 83 -4.86 -6.72 -4.81
N GLY A 84 -4.00 -6.47 -3.82
CA GLY A 84 -2.69 -7.13 -3.71
C GLY A 84 -1.61 -6.52 -4.61
N PHE A 85 -1.83 -5.33 -5.20
CA PHE A 85 -0.75 -4.57 -5.80
C PHE A 85 0.08 -3.92 -4.72
N VAL A 86 1.39 -4.09 -4.84
CA VAL A 86 2.39 -3.47 -3.98
C VAL A 86 3.17 -2.44 -4.78
N PHE A 87 3.27 -1.24 -4.24
CA PHE A 87 4.00 -0.10 -4.79
C PHE A 87 5.18 0.18 -3.86
N ILE A 88 6.39 0.02 -4.37
CA ILE A 88 7.61 0.24 -3.61
C ILE A 88 8.22 1.54 -4.09
N ALA A 89 8.52 2.46 -3.18
CA ALA A 89 9.25 3.68 -3.45
C ALA A 89 10.44 3.81 -2.49
N ALA A 90 11.64 4.00 -3.03
CA ALA A 90 12.85 4.29 -2.27
C ALA A 90 13.30 5.73 -2.53
N LYS A 91 13.42 6.50 -1.46
CA LYS A 91 13.91 7.88 -1.43
C LYS A 91 15.29 7.93 -0.80
N LEU A 92 16.25 8.53 -1.49
CA LEU A 92 17.59 8.79 -0.96
C LEU A 92 17.81 10.30 -0.92
N SER A 93 18.15 10.85 0.24
CA SER A 93 18.39 12.30 0.43
C SER A 93 17.25 13.18 -0.10
N GLY A 94 16.00 12.73 0.09
CA GLY A 94 14.79 13.46 -0.31
C GLY A 94 14.36 13.29 -1.78
N VAL A 95 15.16 12.64 -2.63
CA VAL A 95 14.82 12.41 -4.05
C VAL A 95 14.22 11.01 -4.25
N ASN A 96 13.06 10.92 -4.92
CA ASN A 96 12.51 9.64 -5.38
C ASN A 96 13.49 9.06 -6.40
N LYS A 97 14.20 8.00 -6.04
CA LYS A 97 15.14 7.34 -6.96
C LYS A 97 14.53 6.14 -7.65
N TYR A 98 13.68 5.38 -6.96
CA TYR A 98 13.18 4.11 -7.48
C TYR A 98 11.72 3.89 -7.13
N GLU A 99 10.90 3.59 -8.14
CA GLU A 99 9.49 3.28 -8.01
C GLU A 99 9.16 1.97 -8.75
N PHE A 100 8.65 0.99 -8.02
CA PHE A 100 8.27 -0.32 -8.57
C PHE A 100 6.80 -0.60 -8.29
N ARG A 101 6.16 -1.31 -9.22
CA ARG A 101 4.82 -1.85 -9.07
C ARG A 101 4.86 -3.35 -9.27
N LEU A 102 4.44 -4.09 -8.25
CA LEU A 102 4.46 -5.54 -8.23
C LEU A 102 3.05 -6.05 -7.93
N TRP A 103 2.70 -7.21 -8.49
CA TRP A 103 1.45 -7.89 -8.18
C TRP A 103 1.74 -9.10 -7.31
N ASN A 104 1.21 -9.08 -6.09
CA ASN A 104 1.30 -10.16 -5.10
C ASN A 104 2.74 -10.74 -4.92
N PRO A 105 3.78 -9.92 -4.74
CA PRO A 105 5.12 -10.42 -4.51
C PRO A 105 5.26 -11.01 -3.10
N ASP A 106 5.92 -12.16 -2.97
CA ASP A 106 6.40 -12.66 -1.68
C ASP A 106 7.74 -12.02 -1.29
N TYR A 107 8.54 -11.64 -2.30
CA TYR A 107 9.87 -11.09 -2.13
C TYR A 107 10.23 -10.19 -3.31
N HIS A 108 10.97 -9.12 -3.02
CA HIS A 108 11.56 -8.27 -4.05
C HIS A 108 12.93 -7.74 -3.60
N SER A 109 13.91 -7.82 -4.51
CA SER A 109 15.26 -7.29 -4.31
C SER A 109 15.62 -6.34 -5.43
N PHE A 110 16.21 -5.21 -5.09
CA PHE A 110 16.73 -4.26 -6.06
C PHE A 110 17.96 -3.52 -5.51
N ALA A 111 18.89 -3.20 -6.41
CA ALA A 111 20.07 -2.41 -6.09
C ALA A 111 19.77 -0.91 -6.26
N VAL A 112 20.05 -0.11 -5.22
CA VAL A 112 19.96 1.36 -5.24
C VAL A 112 21.23 1.97 -5.83
N ASN A 113 22.38 1.32 -5.61
CA ASN A 113 23.67 1.64 -6.21
C ASN A 113 24.56 0.39 -6.20
N SER A 114 25.80 0.48 -6.68
CA SER A 114 26.80 -0.61 -6.58
C SER A 114 26.93 -1.19 -5.17
N ASP A 115 26.73 -0.35 -4.17
CA ASP A 115 27.04 -0.68 -2.78
C ASP A 115 25.78 -1.04 -1.98
N PHE A 116 24.58 -0.71 -2.46
CA PHE A 116 23.33 -0.82 -1.71
C PHE A 116 22.33 -1.76 -2.37
N ILE A 117 21.99 -2.84 -1.68
CA ILE A 117 20.96 -3.81 -2.08
C ILE A 117 19.82 -3.76 -1.06
N ILE A 118 18.62 -3.47 -1.54
CA ILE A 118 17.40 -3.49 -0.73
C ILE A 118 16.68 -4.82 -0.97
N ASN A 119 16.39 -5.52 0.12
CA ASN A 119 15.59 -6.74 0.14
C ASN A 119 14.30 -6.49 0.92
N ILE A 120 13.16 -6.67 0.27
CA ILE A 120 11.84 -6.54 0.89
C ILE A 120 11.17 -7.90 0.83
N CYS A 121 10.77 -8.41 1.99
CA CYS A 121 10.03 -9.65 2.11
C CYS A 121 8.62 -9.32 2.56
N PHE A 122 7.62 -9.89 1.90
CA PHE A 122 6.21 -9.74 2.24
C PHE A 122 5.75 -11.01 2.96
N LYS A 123 5.08 -10.88 4.10
CA LYS A 123 4.59 -12.06 4.83
C LYS A 123 3.51 -12.78 4.01
N PRO A 124 3.72 -14.05 3.61
CA PRO A 124 2.77 -14.78 2.78
C PRO A 124 1.52 -15.24 3.55
N THR A 125 1.61 -15.37 4.88
CA THR A 125 0.58 -16.03 5.70
C THR A 125 -0.63 -15.18 6.04
N ASP A 126 -0.54 -13.84 5.97
CA ASP A 126 -1.60 -12.96 6.47
C ASP A 126 -2.42 -12.25 5.37
N LYS A 127 -2.16 -12.48 4.08
CA LYS A 127 -2.82 -11.78 2.94
C LYS A 127 -2.89 -10.24 3.09
N VAL A 128 -2.01 -9.67 3.91
CA VAL A 128 -1.83 -8.24 4.10
C VAL A 128 -0.34 -8.00 3.94
N ALA A 129 0.04 -6.97 3.18
CA ALA A 129 1.42 -6.55 3.07
C ALA A 129 1.90 -6.02 4.44
N VAL A 130 2.28 -6.93 5.32
CA VAL A 130 2.94 -6.70 6.61
C VAL A 130 4.37 -7.24 6.49
N GLY A 131 4.96 -7.01 5.33
CA GLY A 131 6.34 -7.40 5.05
C GLY A 131 7.32 -6.74 6.00
N GLY A 132 8.54 -7.23 6.00
CA GLY A 132 9.69 -6.58 6.62
C GLY A 132 10.73 -6.22 5.55
N CYS A 133 11.50 -5.17 5.82
CA CYS A 133 12.55 -4.69 4.93
C CYS A 133 13.91 -4.94 5.56
N HIS A 134 14.90 -5.23 4.72
CA HIS A 134 16.28 -5.43 5.08
C HIS A 134 17.16 -4.76 4.03
N VAL A 135 18.14 -3.96 4.48
CA VAL A 135 19.03 -3.22 3.61
C VAL A 135 20.46 -3.73 3.82
N LEU A 136 21.12 -4.06 2.72
CA LEU A 136 22.52 -4.44 2.68
C LEU A 136 23.34 -3.29 2.09
N CYS A 137 24.41 -2.89 2.78
CA CYS A 137 25.46 -2.05 2.23
C CYS A 137 26.79 -2.81 2.25
N ASN A 138 27.45 -2.98 1.11
CA ASN A 138 28.71 -3.74 1.01
C ASN A 138 28.62 -5.14 1.67
N ASN A 139 27.50 -5.84 1.48
CA ASN A 139 27.17 -7.13 2.13
C ASN A 139 27.07 -7.09 3.67
N GLN A 140 27.05 -5.91 4.29
CA GLN A 140 26.76 -5.73 5.71
C GLN A 140 25.32 -5.25 5.90
N GLU A 141 24.65 -5.79 6.89
CA GLU A 141 23.26 -5.45 7.24
C GLU A 141 23.18 -4.11 7.97
N ILE A 142 22.27 -3.24 7.51
CA ILE A 142 21.98 -1.96 8.16
C ILE A 142 20.66 -2.08 8.90
N LYS A 143 20.69 -1.73 10.18
CA LYS A 143 19.49 -1.73 11.02
C LYS A 143 18.72 -0.42 10.82
N PRO A 144 17.39 -0.45 10.69
CA PRO A 144 16.57 0.74 10.77
C PRO A 144 16.58 1.30 12.20
N ASN A 145 16.41 2.62 12.29
CA ASN A 145 16.24 3.34 13.56
C ASN A 145 14.77 3.35 14.02
#